data_AF-A0A9N9KZ65-F1
#
_entry.id   AF-A0A9N9KZ65-F1
#
_cell.length_a   1.000
_cell.length_b   1.000
_cell.length_c   1.000
_cell.angle_alpha   90.00
_cell.angle_beta   90.00
_cell.angle_gamma   90.00
#
_symmetry.space_group_name_H-M   'P 1'
#
loop_
_entity.id
_entity.type
_entity.pdbx_description
1 polymer ?
#
loop_
_entity_poly.entity_id
_entity_poly.type
_entity_poly.pdbx_seq_one_letter_code
_entity_poly.pdbx_strand_id
1 'polypeptide(L)'
;MSYHSEQVSADLIWEITRSQNSFLVQRAQSGGVRFSRDPFNLTNIHSRKNAGFINDKAVSIVEEKGDKKGLNLITKKAKCNQKPGSSLHKTPLGGNKSTRKTYKTIASNIAKSGYRSDLRADAIARASAIRQSQVPKKAAPESKLRGAKAKKAAAEKDE
;
A
#
# COMPACT_ATOMS: atom_id res chain seq x y z
N MET A 1 9.18 29.18 1.49
CA MET A 1 7.91 29.64 0.88
C MET A 1 7.04 28.42 0.61
N SER A 2 5.93 28.29 1.33
CA SER A 2 4.93 27.25 1.17
C SER A 2 4.19 27.46 -0.15
N TYR A 3 4.53 26.65 -1.16
CA TYR A 3 3.82 26.62 -2.43
C TYR A 3 2.36 26.21 -2.20
N HIS A 4 1.45 27.18 -2.26
CA HIS A 4 0.03 26.94 -2.47
C HIS A 4 -0.15 26.77 -3.98
N SER A 5 -0.78 25.69 -4.44
CA SER A 5 -1.18 25.58 -5.84
C SER A 5 -2.14 26.72 -6.17
N GLU A 6 -1.80 27.56 -7.16
CA GLU A 6 -2.49 28.83 -7.46
C GLU A 6 -3.95 28.74 -7.93
N GLN A 7 -4.60 27.56 -7.98
CA GLN A 7 -5.96 27.49 -8.54
C GLN A 7 -7.00 26.77 -7.67
N VAL A 8 -6.63 25.76 -6.85
CA VAL A 8 -7.60 25.07 -5.99
C VAL A 8 -6.91 24.53 -4.75
N SER A 9 -7.52 24.74 -3.56
CA SER A 9 -7.03 24.18 -2.31
C SER A 9 -7.35 22.68 -2.20
N ALA A 10 -6.43 21.92 -1.60
CA ALA A 10 -6.63 20.50 -1.34
C ALA A 10 -7.87 20.23 -0.46
N ASP A 11 -8.24 21.16 0.41
CA ASP A 11 -9.41 21.04 1.28
C ASP A 11 -10.72 21.22 0.52
N LEU A 12 -10.77 22.15 -0.44
CA LEU A 12 -11.93 22.31 -1.31
C LEU A 12 -12.17 21.05 -2.16
N ILE A 13 -11.10 20.49 -2.73
CA ILE A 13 -11.19 19.24 -3.50
C ILE A 13 -11.71 18.10 -2.62
N TRP A 14 -11.26 18.03 -1.36
CA TRP A 14 -11.78 17.03 -0.42
C TRP A 14 -13.26 17.22 -0.14
N GLU A 15 -13.72 18.44 0.16
CA GLU A 15 -15.13 18.68 0.45
C GLU A 15 -16.04 18.29 -0.72
N ILE A 16 -15.58 18.50 -1.95
CA ILE A 16 -16.30 18.08 -3.17
C ILE A 16 -16.27 16.55 -3.34
N THR A 17 -15.11 15.92 -3.16
CA THR A 17 -14.89 14.50 -3.55
C THR A 17 -15.04 13.50 -2.41
N ARG A 18 -15.21 13.95 -1.16
CA ARG A 18 -15.28 13.06 0.03
C ARG A 18 -16.50 12.14 0.02
N SER A 19 -17.61 12.59 -0.54
CA SER A 19 -18.87 11.84 -0.61
C SER A 19 -18.86 10.87 -1.79
N GLN A 20 -18.35 11.32 -2.94
CA GLN A 20 -18.40 10.59 -4.19
C GLN A 20 -17.09 10.77 -4.98
N ASN A 21 -16.38 9.67 -5.23
CA ASN A 21 -15.26 9.61 -6.17
C ASN A 21 -15.09 8.17 -6.66
N SER A 22 -14.40 7.97 -7.78
CA SER A 22 -14.22 6.65 -8.41
C SER A 22 -13.35 5.67 -7.61
N PHE A 23 -12.55 6.16 -6.67
CA PHE A 23 -11.72 5.33 -5.80
C PHE A 23 -12.47 4.84 -4.56
N LEU A 24 -13.61 5.45 -4.23
CA LEU A 24 -14.36 5.18 -3.02
C LEU A 24 -15.03 3.81 -3.12
N VAL A 25 -14.81 2.99 -2.10
CA VAL A 25 -15.45 1.69 -1.96
C VAL A 25 -16.23 1.69 -0.65
N GLN A 26 -17.54 1.87 -0.78
CA GLN A 26 -18.47 1.75 0.34
C GLN A 26 -18.98 0.32 0.40
N ARG A 27 -18.90 -0.29 1.58
CA ARG A 27 -19.50 -1.60 1.83
C ARG A 27 -20.42 -1.45 3.05
N ALA A 28 -21.65 -1.94 2.93
CA ALA A 28 -22.57 -2.02 4.06
C ALA A 28 -22.06 -2.99 5.13
N GLN A 29 -21.32 -4.02 4.70
CA GLN A 29 -20.65 -5.00 5.56
C GLN A 29 -19.41 -4.37 6.22
N SER A 30 -19.05 -4.83 7.43
CA SER A 30 -17.91 -4.33 8.23
C SER A 30 -18.13 -2.96 8.92
N GLY A 31 -19.33 -2.72 9.44
CA GLY A 31 -19.58 -1.58 10.34
C GLY A 31 -19.55 -0.19 9.68
N GLY A 32 -19.80 -0.11 8.36
CA GLY A 32 -19.87 1.17 7.65
C GLY A 32 -18.51 1.81 7.30
N VAL A 33 -17.40 1.06 7.44
CA VAL A 33 -16.07 1.55 7.09
C VAL A 33 -15.98 1.85 5.59
N ARG A 34 -15.45 3.04 5.27
CA ARG A 34 -15.21 3.49 3.89
C ARG A 34 -13.78 3.22 3.48
N PHE A 35 -13.60 2.42 2.43
CA PHE A 35 -12.29 2.13 1.86
C PHE A 35 -12.02 2.97 0.61
N SER A 36 -10.76 3.06 0.22
CA SER A 36 -10.34 3.77 -0.98
C SER A 36 -9.31 2.94 -1.76
N ARG A 37 -9.47 2.88 -3.08
CA ARG A 37 -8.57 2.24 -4.05
C ARG A 37 -7.54 3.22 -4.64
N ASP A 38 -7.36 4.39 -4.03
CA ASP A 38 -6.40 5.38 -4.49
C ASP A 38 -4.98 4.76 -4.52
N PRO A 39 -4.24 4.86 -5.65
CA PRO A 39 -2.88 4.35 -5.76
C PRO A 39 -1.92 4.95 -4.72
N PHE A 40 -2.21 6.13 -4.16
CA PHE A 40 -1.39 6.82 -3.17
C PHE A 40 -1.92 6.72 -1.73
N ASN A 41 -2.83 5.76 -1.47
CA ASN A 41 -3.32 5.47 -0.13
C ASN A 41 -2.60 4.25 0.46
N LEU A 42 -1.86 4.42 1.55
CA LEU A 42 -1.06 3.35 2.17
C LEU A 42 -1.90 2.35 2.98
N THR A 43 -2.99 2.79 3.60
CA THR A 43 -3.84 1.97 4.48
C THR A 43 -5.14 1.52 3.83
N ASN A 44 -5.44 2.02 2.62
CA ASN A 44 -6.68 1.83 1.88
C ASN A 44 -7.93 2.36 2.61
N ILE A 45 -7.77 3.22 3.62
CA ILE A 45 -8.87 3.84 4.36
C ILE A 45 -9.22 5.17 3.68
N HIS A 46 -10.50 5.41 3.40
CA HIS A 46 -10.97 6.69 2.85
C HIS A 46 -10.90 7.78 3.92
N SER A 47 -9.90 8.64 3.84
CA SER A 47 -9.64 9.70 4.81
C SER A 47 -8.84 10.83 4.17
N ARG A 48 -9.01 12.07 4.66
CA ARG A 48 -8.30 13.25 4.16
C ARG A 48 -6.77 13.09 4.20
N LYS A 49 -6.24 12.45 5.26
CA LYS A 49 -4.81 12.16 5.44
C LYS A 49 -4.25 11.28 4.31
N ASN A 50 -5.02 10.25 3.93
CA ASN A 50 -4.57 9.19 3.03
C ASN A 50 -5.05 9.37 1.58
N ALA A 51 -5.83 10.43 1.29
CA ALA A 51 -6.24 10.81 -0.05
C ALA A 51 -5.06 11.42 -0.82
N GLY A 52 -4.26 10.57 -1.44
CA GLY A 52 -3.08 10.95 -2.18
C GLY A 52 -3.40 11.58 -3.53
N PHE A 53 -4.55 11.30 -4.14
CA PHE A 53 -5.01 12.02 -5.35
C PHE A 53 -5.22 13.53 -5.11
N ILE A 54 -5.57 13.91 -3.88
CA ILE A 54 -5.82 15.30 -3.45
C ILE A 54 -4.55 15.98 -2.95
N ASN A 55 -3.77 15.27 -2.13
CA ASN A 55 -2.59 15.86 -1.51
C ASN A 55 -1.47 16.13 -2.54
N ASP A 56 -0.82 17.30 -2.40
CA ASP A 56 0.38 17.67 -3.17
C ASP A 56 1.55 16.72 -2.89
N LYS A 57 1.68 16.32 -1.62
CA LYS A 57 2.64 15.32 -1.18
C LYS A 57 1.92 14.02 -0.86
N ALA A 58 2.30 12.95 -1.53
CA ALA A 58 1.75 11.63 -1.30
C ALA A 58 2.83 10.56 -1.49
N VAL A 59 2.67 9.46 -0.78
CA VAL A 59 3.60 8.33 -0.77
C VAL A 59 2.81 7.07 -1.12
N SER A 60 3.33 6.29 -2.05
CA SER A 60 2.84 4.96 -2.36
C SER A 60 3.97 3.96 -2.31
N ILE A 61 3.62 2.73 -1.92
CA ILE A 61 4.52 1.59 -1.96
C ILE A 61 3.79 0.50 -2.71
N VAL A 62 4.40 0.07 -3.80
CA VAL A 62 3.87 -0.92 -4.73
C VAL A 62 4.96 -1.93 -5.01
N GLU A 63 4.57 -3.13 -5.42
CA GLU A 63 5.49 -4.12 -5.99
C GLU A 63 6.22 -3.54 -7.21
N GLU A 64 7.47 -3.94 -7.37
CA GLU A 64 8.18 -3.67 -8.61
C GLU A 64 7.57 -4.51 -9.74
N LYS A 65 7.22 -3.87 -10.86
CA LYS A 65 6.65 -4.57 -12.02
C LYS A 65 7.76 -5.39 -12.69
N GLY A 66 7.59 -6.70 -12.77
CA GLY A 66 8.50 -7.64 -13.43
C GLY A 66 8.85 -8.84 -12.54
N ASP A 67 9.75 -9.71 -13.01
CA ASP A 67 10.11 -10.96 -12.32
C ASP A 67 10.95 -10.75 -11.05
N LYS A 68 11.41 -9.51 -10.82
CA LYS A 68 12.24 -9.16 -9.67
C LYS A 68 11.34 -8.83 -8.47
N LYS A 69 11.49 -9.61 -7.38
CA LYS A 69 10.77 -9.47 -6.10
C LYS A 69 11.15 -8.20 -5.32
N GLY A 70 10.95 -7.02 -5.91
CA GLY A 70 11.31 -5.70 -5.35
C GLY A 70 10.10 -4.88 -4.92
N LEU A 71 10.38 -3.71 -4.34
CA LEU A 71 9.38 -2.68 -4.03
C LEU A 71 9.71 -1.40 -4.78
N ASN A 72 8.70 -0.60 -5.10
CA ASN A 72 8.85 0.76 -5.59
C ASN A 72 8.28 1.73 -4.57
N LEU A 73 9.12 2.64 -4.08
CA LEU A 73 8.68 3.81 -3.33
C LEU A 73 8.35 4.91 -4.34
N ILE A 74 7.08 5.29 -4.41
CA ILE A 74 6.61 6.34 -5.32
C ILE A 74 6.20 7.54 -4.49
N THR A 75 6.70 8.72 -4.86
CA THR A 75 6.38 9.98 -4.21
C THR A 75 5.93 11.02 -5.23
N LYS A 76 5.03 11.93 -4.83
CA LYS A 76 4.65 13.08 -5.67
C LYS A 76 5.68 14.21 -5.56
N LYS A 77 5.98 14.85 -6.68
CA LYS A 77 6.80 16.06 -6.76
C LYS A 77 5.89 17.27 -6.58
N ALA A 78 6.00 17.94 -5.44
CA ALA A 78 5.20 19.13 -5.13
C ALA A 78 5.32 20.27 -6.16
N LYS A 79 6.44 20.34 -6.91
CA LYS A 79 6.66 21.34 -7.96
C LYS A 79 5.92 21.02 -9.28
N CYS A 80 5.42 19.80 -9.45
CA CYS A 80 4.86 19.30 -10.71
C CYS A 80 3.39 18.85 -10.56
N ASN A 81 2.62 19.48 -9.68
CA ASN A 81 1.24 19.05 -9.38
C ASN A 81 0.32 19.14 -10.61
N GLN A 82 0.49 20.16 -11.46
CA GLN A 82 -0.26 20.33 -12.71
C GLN A 82 0.34 19.58 -13.91
N LYS A 83 1.42 18.82 -13.71
CA LYS A 83 2.12 18.08 -14.78
C LYS A 83 2.05 16.59 -14.50
N PRO A 84 0.91 15.92 -14.74
CA PRO A 84 0.70 14.53 -14.32
C PRO A 84 1.77 13.58 -14.85
N GLY A 85 2.23 13.76 -16.09
CA GLY A 85 3.28 12.92 -16.70
C GLY A 85 4.64 12.95 -15.98
N SER A 86 5.02 14.07 -15.35
CA SER A 86 6.30 14.22 -14.65
C SER A 86 6.16 14.36 -13.12
N SER A 87 4.92 14.30 -12.61
CA SER A 87 4.54 14.50 -11.22
C SER A 87 5.09 13.46 -10.24
N LEU A 88 5.53 12.29 -10.74
CA LEU A 88 5.95 11.18 -9.90
C LEU A 88 7.47 11.03 -9.85
N HIS A 89 7.97 10.69 -8.67
CA HIS A 89 9.34 10.23 -8.45
C HIS A 89 9.29 8.79 -7.94
N LYS A 90 9.90 7.87 -8.67
CA LYS A 90 9.95 6.44 -8.35
C LYS A 90 11.35 6.08 -7.89
N THR A 91 11.44 5.46 -6.73
CA THR A 91 12.70 4.95 -6.17
C THR A 91 12.60 3.43 -6.06
N PRO A 92 13.31 2.68 -6.93
CA PRO A 92 13.30 1.22 -6.87
C PRO A 92 14.08 0.73 -5.65
N LEU A 93 13.47 -0.20 -4.93
CA LEU A 93 14.03 -0.89 -3.78
C LEU A 93 14.18 -2.36 -4.15
N GLY A 94 15.35 -2.68 -4.71
CA GLY A 94 15.62 -4.02 -5.25
C GLY A 94 15.40 -5.15 -4.23
N GLY A 95 14.83 -6.24 -4.70
CA GLY A 95 14.41 -7.40 -3.89
C GLY A 95 15.52 -8.07 -3.09
N ASN A 96 16.74 -8.06 -3.63
CA ASN A 96 17.91 -8.68 -3.00
C ASN A 96 18.42 -7.90 -1.78
N LYS A 97 17.91 -6.67 -1.54
CA LYS A 97 18.27 -5.90 -0.34
C LYS A 97 17.62 -6.52 0.89
N SER A 98 18.38 -6.59 2.00
CA SER A 98 17.84 -6.96 3.31
C SER A 98 16.67 -6.06 3.68
N THR A 99 15.64 -6.62 4.30
CA THR A 99 14.43 -5.88 4.69
C THR A 99 14.74 -4.68 5.61
N ARG A 100 15.71 -4.81 6.52
CA ARG A 100 16.17 -3.69 7.37
C ARG A 100 16.68 -2.50 6.53
N LYS A 101 17.51 -2.75 5.51
CA LYS A 101 18.01 -1.70 4.61
C LYS A 101 16.85 -1.05 3.85
N THR A 102 15.91 -1.84 3.35
CA THR A 102 14.71 -1.34 2.66
C THR A 102 13.88 -0.40 3.54
N TYR A 103 13.56 -0.79 4.78
CA TYR A 103 12.78 0.04 5.70
C TYR A 103 13.54 1.28 6.14
N LYS A 104 14.86 1.19 6.35
CA LYS A 104 15.70 2.35 6.64
C LYS A 104 15.65 3.37 5.49
N THR A 105 15.72 2.90 4.24
CA THR A 105 15.61 3.77 3.06
C THR A 105 14.24 4.44 2.97
N ILE A 106 13.15 3.68 3.18
CA ILE A 106 11.79 4.23 3.20
C ILE A 106 11.66 5.30 4.30
N ALA A 107 12.06 4.97 5.53
CA ALA A 107 12.01 5.90 6.66
C ALA A 107 12.83 7.17 6.44
N SER A 108 14.00 7.05 5.80
CA SER A 108 14.87 8.18 5.49
C SER A 108 14.24 9.10 4.43
N ASN A 109 13.67 8.52 3.37
CA ASN A 109 13.03 9.30 2.30
C ASN A 109 11.74 9.98 2.72
N ILE A 110 11.04 9.47 3.74
CA ILE A 110 9.75 10.00 4.19
C ILE A 110 9.91 10.97 5.37
N ALA A 111 10.69 10.57 6.40
CA ALA A 111 10.81 11.32 7.64
C ALA A 111 12.09 12.14 7.73
N LYS A 112 13.25 11.57 7.40
CA LYS A 112 14.54 12.30 7.52
C LYS A 112 14.66 13.45 6.51
N SER A 113 14.05 13.30 5.34
CA SER A 113 13.93 14.35 4.33
C SER A 113 12.91 15.46 4.67
N GLY A 114 12.11 15.29 5.73
CA GLY A 114 11.01 16.19 6.05
C GLY A 114 9.83 16.13 5.07
N TYR A 115 9.64 15.03 4.33
CA TYR A 115 8.58 14.95 3.32
C TYR A 115 7.18 14.78 3.92
N ARG A 116 6.90 13.65 4.60
CA ARG A 116 5.61 13.29 5.24
C ARG A 116 5.82 12.29 6.40
N SER A 117 6.42 12.77 7.48
CA SER A 117 6.77 11.93 8.65
C SER A 117 5.58 11.19 9.26
N ASP A 118 4.38 11.74 9.13
CA ASP A 118 3.08 11.18 9.54
C ASP A 118 2.74 9.83 8.88
N LEU A 119 3.28 9.58 7.67
CA LEU A 119 3.06 8.35 6.90
C LEU A 119 4.16 7.30 7.11
N ARG A 120 5.17 7.58 7.94
CA ARG A 120 6.32 6.68 8.10
C ARG A 120 5.91 5.28 8.54
N ALA A 121 5.05 5.18 9.56
CA ALA A 121 4.62 3.90 10.09
C ALA A 121 3.79 3.12 9.07
N ASP A 122 2.81 3.77 8.46
CA ASP A 122 1.93 3.21 7.43
C ASP A 122 2.73 2.72 6.21
N ALA A 123 3.76 3.47 5.82
CA ALA A 123 4.64 3.12 4.71
C ALA A 123 5.46 1.85 5.02
N ILE A 124 6.06 1.78 6.21
CA ILE A 124 6.83 0.58 6.62
C ILE A 124 5.90 -0.64 6.71
N ALA A 125 4.70 -0.48 7.27
CA ALA A 125 3.72 -1.55 7.39
C ALA A 125 3.27 -2.08 6.01
N ARG A 126 3.00 -1.20 5.05
CA ARG A 126 2.68 -1.61 3.69
C ARG A 126 3.85 -2.31 3.01
N ALA A 127 5.07 -1.80 3.18
CA ALA A 127 6.27 -2.45 2.65
C ALA A 127 6.50 -3.85 3.25
N SER A 128 6.22 -4.05 4.55
CA SER A 128 6.31 -5.37 5.17
C SER A 128 5.25 -6.33 4.65
N ALA A 129 4.00 -5.88 4.51
CA ALA A 129 2.93 -6.70 3.97
C ALA A 129 3.23 -7.18 2.54
N ILE A 130 3.72 -6.28 1.68
CA ILE A 130 4.10 -6.65 0.31
C ILE A 130 5.30 -7.61 0.30
N ARG A 131 6.31 -7.37 1.14
CA ARG A 131 7.44 -8.30 1.18
C ARG A 131 7.05 -9.68 1.70
N GLN A 132 6.05 -9.74 2.59
CA GLN A 132 5.47 -10.98 3.06
C GLN A 132 4.68 -11.70 1.96
N SER A 133 3.93 -10.98 1.11
CA SER A 133 3.21 -11.58 -0.03
C SER A 133 4.15 -12.17 -1.08
N GLN A 134 5.36 -11.62 -1.23
CA GLN A 134 6.38 -12.12 -2.17
C GLN A 134 7.09 -13.42 -1.71
N VAL A 135 6.94 -13.79 -0.44
CA VAL A 135 7.50 -15.04 0.11
C VAL A 135 6.59 -16.20 -0.28
N PRO A 136 7.11 -17.26 -0.93
CA PRO A 136 6.30 -18.41 -1.26
C PRO A 136 5.74 -19.03 0.02
N LYS A 137 4.42 -19.19 0.09
CA LYS A 137 3.76 -19.79 1.25
C LYS A 137 4.01 -21.29 1.21
N LYS A 138 4.51 -21.85 2.32
CA LYS A 138 4.60 -23.31 2.48
C LYS A 138 3.21 -23.92 2.31
N ALA A 139 3.12 -25.05 1.63
CA ALA A 139 1.88 -25.80 1.53
C ALA A 139 1.34 -26.05 2.94
N ALA A 140 0.01 -25.95 3.11
CA ALA A 140 -0.60 -26.30 4.37
C ALA A 140 -0.23 -27.76 4.67
N PRO A 141 0.19 -28.10 5.91
CA PRO A 141 0.41 -29.49 6.27
C PRO A 141 -0.89 -30.26 6.03
N GLU A 142 -0.78 -31.47 5.50
CA GLU A 142 -1.92 -32.34 5.27
C GLU A 142 -2.75 -32.46 6.54
N SER A 143 -4.06 -32.28 6.41
CA SER A 143 -4.95 -32.38 7.56
C SER A 143 -4.90 -33.80 8.11
N LYS A 144 -4.33 -33.97 9.30
CA LYS A 144 -4.30 -35.29 9.95
C LYS A 144 -5.74 -35.77 10.14
N LEU A 145 -6.07 -36.91 9.54
CA LEU A 145 -7.36 -37.57 9.73
C LEU A 145 -7.57 -37.84 11.23
N ARG A 146 -8.61 -37.23 11.80
CA ARG A 146 -8.98 -37.42 13.21
C ARG A 146 -9.93 -38.62 13.33
N GLY A 147 -9.58 -39.55 14.22
CA GLY A 147 -10.41 -40.70 14.56
C GLY A 147 -10.05 -41.99 13.82
N ALA A 148 -10.28 -43.13 14.47
CA ALA A 148 -9.92 -44.45 13.95
C ALA A 148 -10.71 -44.84 12.69
N LYS A 149 -11.97 -44.40 12.56
CA LYS A 149 -12.82 -44.65 11.38
C LYS A 149 -12.30 -43.95 10.12
N ALA A 150 -11.88 -42.69 10.24
CA ALA A 150 -11.33 -41.94 9.13
C ALA A 150 -9.99 -42.53 8.63
N LYS A 151 -9.18 -43.07 9.55
CA LYS A 151 -7.93 -43.77 9.19
C LYS A 151 -8.18 -45.08 8.45
N LYS A 152 -9.19 -45.87 8.85
CA LYS A 152 -9.56 -47.13 8.17
C LYS A 152 -10.13 -46.88 6.77
N ALA A 153 -11.01 -45.90 6.60
CA ALA A 153 -11.61 -45.56 5.31
C ALA A 153 -10.61 -44.96 4.29
N ALA A 154 -9.47 -44.45 4.75
CA ALA A 154 -8.36 -44.06 3.87
C ALA A 154 -7.55 -45.28 3.43
N ALA A 155 -7.29 -46.23 4.34
CA ALA A 155 -6.57 -47.48 4.02
C ALA A 155 -7.31 -48.37 3.01
N GLU A 156 -8.65 -48.45 3.08
CA GLU A 156 -9.48 -49.18 2.10
C GLU A 156 -9.57 -48.52 0.72
N LYS A 157 -9.16 -47.26 0.57
CA LYS A 157 -9.17 -46.55 -0.73
C LYS A 157 -7.83 -46.63 -1.47
N ASP A 158 -6.78 -47.08 -0.78
CA ASP A 158 -5.43 -47.23 -1.33
C ASP A 158 -5.14 -48.69 -1.75
N GLU A 159 -6.05 -49.64 -1.50
CA GLU A 159 -6.12 -50.98 -2.13
C GLU A 159 -7.00 -50.96 -3.39
#